data_AF-A0A537TTU0-F1
#
_entry.id   AF-A0A537TTU0-F1
#
_cell.length_a   1.000
_cell.length_b   1.000
_cell.length_c   1.000
_cell.angle_alpha   90.00
_cell.angle_beta   90.00
_cell.angle_gamma   90.00
#
_symmetry.space_group_name_H-M   'P 1'
#
loop_
_entity.id
_entity.type
_entity.pdbx_description
1 polymer ?
#
loop_
_entity_poly.entity_id
_entity_poly.type
_entity_poly.pdbx_seq_one_letter_code
_entity_poly.pdbx_strand_id
1 'polypeptide(L)'
;MTLGDASTTGPDIKQLDAYLKRKFDTERIRVVPRSRKKDSAEVYVGDEYIGVLFFDEKDARSSYFELPILALDLDEPGLLKG
;
A
#
# COMPACT_ATOMS: atom_id res chain seq x y z
N MET A 1 -26.85 -5.39 22.43
CA MET A 1 -25.56 -5.67 21.77
C MET A 1 -24.60 -4.57 22.18
N THR A 2 -23.70 -4.89 23.10
CA THR A 2 -22.66 -3.98 23.59
C THR A 2 -21.66 -3.73 22.46
N LEU A 3 -21.41 -2.47 22.12
CA LEU A 3 -20.24 -2.05 21.35
C LEU A 3 -19.01 -2.32 22.23
N GLY A 4 -18.54 -3.55 22.25
CA GLY A 4 -17.24 -3.92 22.80
C GLY A 4 -16.23 -3.87 21.67
N ASP A 5 -15.08 -3.26 21.94
CA ASP A 5 -13.82 -3.24 21.17
C ASP A 5 -13.55 -2.10 20.17
N ALA A 6 -13.60 -0.85 20.66
CA ALA A 6 -12.70 0.19 20.16
C ALA A 6 -11.24 -0.15 20.51
N SER A 7 -10.70 -1.22 19.93
CA SER A 7 -9.29 -1.55 19.97
C SER A 7 -8.56 -0.67 18.98
N THR A 8 -7.39 -0.19 19.37
CA THR A 8 -6.37 0.53 18.61
C THR A 8 -5.95 -0.28 17.37
N THR A 9 -6.82 -0.32 16.36
CA THR A 9 -6.69 -1.23 15.22
C THR A 9 -6.19 -0.42 14.05
N GLY A 10 -5.00 -0.77 13.56
CA GLY A 10 -4.42 -0.14 12.37
C GLY A 10 -5.36 -0.20 11.16
N PRO A 11 -5.06 0.55 10.09
CA PRO A 11 -5.94 0.67 8.93
C PRO A 11 -6.27 -0.69 8.31
N ASP A 12 -7.50 -0.85 7.82
CA ASP A 12 -7.96 -2.07 7.17
C ASP A 12 -7.23 -2.26 5.83
N ILE A 13 -6.41 -3.31 5.75
CA ILE A 13 -5.64 -3.69 4.56
C ILE A 13 -6.55 -3.87 3.34
N LYS A 14 -7.75 -4.46 3.50
CA LYS A 14 -8.66 -4.66 2.37
C LYS A 14 -9.20 -3.33 1.84
N GLN A 15 -9.43 -2.38 2.73
CA GLN A 15 -9.86 -1.04 2.35
C GLN A 15 -8.75 -0.29 1.63
N LEU A 16 -7.50 -0.39 2.10
CA LEU A 16 -6.32 0.18 1.44
C LEU A 16 -6.10 -0.44 0.06
N ASP A 17 -6.21 -1.76 -0.07
CA ASP A 17 -6.11 -2.49 -1.34
C ASP A 17 -7.14 -1.98 -2.36
N ALA A 18 -8.42 -1.97 -1.98
CA ALA A 18 -9.51 -1.48 -2.84
C ALA A 18 -9.33 0.00 -3.20
N TYR A 19 -8.87 0.82 -2.26
CA TYR A 19 -8.59 2.23 -2.50
C TYR A 19 -7.49 2.42 -3.54
N LEU A 20 -6.35 1.73 -3.41
CA LEU A 20 -5.23 1.88 -4.35
C LEU A 20 -5.58 1.36 -5.74
N LYS A 21 -6.28 0.22 -5.85
CA LYS A 21 -6.80 -0.28 -7.13
C LYS A 21 -7.63 0.77 -7.86
N ARG A 22 -8.59 1.37 -7.14
CA ARG A 22 -9.43 2.46 -7.69
C ARG A 22 -8.63 3.73 -7.98
N LYS A 23 -7.66 4.09 -7.13
CA LYS A 23 -6.88 5.33 -7.25
C LYS A 23 -5.97 5.33 -8.48
N PHE A 24 -5.38 4.18 -8.79
CA PHE A 24 -4.48 3.99 -9.93
C PHE A 24 -5.17 3.31 -11.14
N ASP A 25 -6.48 3.06 -11.06
CA ASP A 25 -7.29 2.43 -12.10
C ASP A 25 -6.71 1.09 -12.58
N THR A 26 -6.34 0.23 -11.62
CA THR A 26 -5.72 -1.06 -11.92
C THR A 26 -6.04 -2.12 -10.87
N GLU A 27 -6.69 -3.19 -11.29
CA GLU A 27 -6.98 -4.36 -10.44
C GLU A 27 -5.73 -5.19 -10.11
N ARG A 28 -4.59 -4.88 -10.74
CA ARG A 28 -3.33 -5.60 -10.52
C ARG A 28 -2.64 -5.20 -9.21
N ILE A 29 -3.04 -4.10 -8.57
CA ILE A 29 -2.46 -3.70 -7.28
C ILE A 29 -2.82 -4.73 -6.21
N ARG A 30 -1.86 -5.06 -5.34
CA ARG A 30 -2.08 -5.87 -4.15
C ARG A 30 -1.38 -5.24 -2.94
N VAL A 31 -2.11 -5.08 -1.83
CA VAL A 31 -1.54 -4.68 -0.54
C VAL A 31 -1.37 -5.91 0.34
N VAL A 32 -0.13 -6.19 0.76
CA VAL A 32 0.25 -7.40 1.49
C VAL A 32 0.79 -7.02 2.87
N PRO A 33 0.16 -7.48 3.97
CA PRO A 33 0.66 -7.19 5.31
C PRO A 33 1.99 -7.91 5.56
N ARG A 34 2.92 -7.23 6.24
CA ARG A 34 4.23 -7.81 6.55
C ARG A 34 4.13 -8.73 7.76
N SER A 35 4.70 -9.93 7.65
CA SER A 35 4.59 -10.94 8.72
C SER A 35 5.23 -10.52 10.05
N ARG A 36 6.22 -9.61 10.02
CA ARG A 36 6.97 -9.17 11.23
C ARG A 36 6.73 -7.71 11.61
N LYS A 37 6.11 -6.91 10.74
CA LYS A 37 5.94 -5.46 10.92
C LYS A 37 4.45 -5.13 10.84
N LYS A 38 3.90 -4.57 11.91
CA LYS A 38 2.45 -4.26 12.01
C LYS A 38 2.13 -2.81 11.64
N ASP A 39 3.16 -1.99 11.52
CA ASP A 39 3.14 -0.58 11.15
C ASP A 39 3.19 -0.36 9.63
N SER A 40 3.24 -1.43 8.84
CA SER A 40 3.41 -1.30 7.40
C SER A 40 2.93 -2.52 6.59
N ALA A 41 2.61 -2.28 5.32
CA ALA A 41 2.29 -3.28 4.31
C ALA A 41 3.09 -3.03 3.04
N GLU A 42 3.40 -4.08 2.31
CA GLU A 42 4.06 -4.02 1.01
C GLU A 42 3.00 -3.84 -0.09
N VAL A 43 3.34 -3.10 -1.13
CA VAL A 43 2.46 -2.86 -2.28
C VAL A 43 3.10 -3.47 -3.52
N TYR A 44 2.29 -4.22 -4.26
CA TYR A 44 2.69 -4.92 -5.47
C TYR A 44 1.80 -4.52 -6.65
N VAL A 45 2.32 -4.59 -7.88
CA VAL A 45 1.54 -4.56 -9.13
C VAL A 45 1.78 -5.86 -9.87
N GLY A 46 0.75 -6.72 -9.92
CA GLY A 46 0.96 -8.11 -10.27
C GLY A 46 1.94 -8.73 -9.26
N ASP A 47 3.04 -9.30 -9.75
CA ASP A 47 4.07 -9.95 -8.92
C ASP A 47 5.27 -9.04 -8.62
N GLU A 48 5.25 -7.79 -9.07
CA GLU A 48 6.32 -6.82 -8.86
C GLU A 48 6.09 -6.01 -7.59
N TYR A 49 7.09 -5.94 -6.71
CA TYR A 49 7.08 -5.04 -5.55
C TYR A 49 7.32 -3.61 -6.03
N ILE A 50 6.43 -2.69 -5.64
CA ILE A 50 6.53 -1.28 -6.06
C ILE A 50 6.81 -0.34 -4.88
N GLY A 51 6.51 -0.74 -3.66
CA GLY A 51 6.71 0.14 -2.51
C GLY A 51 6.07 -0.33 -1.22
N VAL A 52 5.99 0.57 -0.24
CA VAL A 52 5.53 0.26 1.11
C VAL A 52 4.51 1.29 1.57
N LEU A 53 3.39 0.81 2.09
CA LEU A 53 2.45 1.58 2.89
C LEU A 53 2.88 1.53 4.35
N PHE A 54 2.94 2.68 4.98
CA PHE A 54 3.15 2.79 6.42
C PHE A 54 1.91 3.37 7.08
N PHE A 55 1.63 2.90 8.28
CA PHE A 55 0.48 3.28 9.07
C PHE A 55 0.93 4.26 10.16
N ASP A 56 0.21 5.36 10.30
CA ASP A 56 0.49 6.29 11.37
C ASP A 56 -0.07 5.74 12.69
N GLU A 57 0.82 5.36 13.60
CA GLU A 57 0.48 4.84 14.92
C GLU A 57 -0.12 5.92 15.85
N LYS A 58 0.11 7.21 15.56
CA LYS A 58 -0.38 8.35 16.33
C LYS A 58 -1.68 8.92 15.78
N ASP A 59 -1.89 8.85 14.46
CA ASP A 59 -3.17 9.14 13.82
C ASP A 59 -3.61 7.98 12.92
N ALA A 60 -4.37 7.05 13.52
CA ALA A 60 -4.93 5.87 12.86
C ALA A 60 -5.83 6.17 11.64
N ARG A 61 -6.07 7.44 11.32
CA ARG A 61 -6.84 7.88 10.13
C ARG A 61 -5.95 8.15 8.92
N SER A 62 -4.64 8.03 9.04
CA SER A 62 -3.73 8.30 7.92
C SER A 62 -2.74 7.17 7.67
N SER A 63 -2.35 7.04 6.41
CA SER A 63 -1.32 6.12 5.94
C SER A 63 -0.56 6.80 4.82
N TYR A 64 0.75 6.54 4.72
CA TYR A 64 1.60 7.11 3.68
C TYR A 64 2.16 6.00 2.81
N PHE A 65 2.18 6.24 1.50
CA PHE A 65 2.71 5.31 0.51
C PHE A 65 4.05 5.82 0.00
N GLU A 66 5.10 5.03 0.20
CA GLU A 66 6.41 5.27 -0.38
C GLU A 66 6.62 4.37 -1.60
N LEU A 67 6.72 5.00 -2.77
CA LEU A 67 7.05 4.40 -4.05
C LEU A 67 8.44 4.90 -4.45
N PRO A 68 9.52 4.17 -4.13
CA PRO A 68 10.85 4.55 -4.57
C PRO A 68 10.93 4.44 -6.10
N ILE A 69 11.40 5.51 -6.75
CA ILE A 69 11.68 5.53 -8.18
C ILE A 69 13.20 5.62 -8.33
N LEU A 70 13.82 4.59 -8.90
CA LEU A 70 15.26 4.51 -9.11
C LEU A 70 15.61 4.93 -10.54
N ALA A 71 16.86 5.36 -10.73
CA ALA A 71 17.35 5.72 -12.06
C ALA A 71 17.21 4.57 -13.08
N LEU A 72 17.41 3.32 -12.62
CA LEU A 72 17.28 2.11 -13.44
C LEU A 72 15.84 1.92 -13.96
N ASP A 73 14.83 2.31 -13.18
CA ASP A 73 13.42 2.23 -13.57
C ASP A 73 13.11 3.23 -14.68
N LEU A 74 13.79 4.40 -14.66
CA LEU A 74 13.66 5.44 -15.67
C LEU A 74 14.39 5.12 -16.98
N ASP A 75 15.40 4.26 -16.91
CA ASP A 75 16.16 3.78 -18.06
C ASP A 75 15.49 2.55 -18.74
N GLU A 76 14.29 2.14 -18.30
CA GLU A 76 13.61 0.95 -18.83
C GLU A 76 13.29 1.10 -20.34
N PRO A 77 13.71 0.14 -21.19
CA PRO A 77 13.42 0.17 -22.62
C PRO A 77 11.91 0.20 -22.92
N GLY A 78 11.44 1.37 -23.36
CA GLY A 78 10.04 1.56 -23.74
C GLY A 78 9.21 2.39 -22.77
N LEU A 79 9.77 2.85 -21.65
CA LEU A 79 9.10 3.74 -20.70
C LEU A 79 8.60 5.04 -21.37
N LEU A 80 9.40 5.60 -22.28
CA LEU A 80 9.07 6.79 -23.06
C LEU A 80 8.90 6.42 -24.54
N LYS A 81 7.89 5.62 -24.86
CA LYS A 81 7.38 5.53 -26.24
C LYS A 81 6.14 6.42 -26.36
N GLY A 82 6.29 7.50 -27.12
CA GLY A 82 5.15 8.29 -27.60
C GLY A 82 4.25 7.49 -28.53
#